data_AF-A0A9E0LE59-F1
#
_entry.id   AF-A0A9E0LE59-F1
#
_cell.length_a   1.000
_cell.length_b   1.000
_cell.length_c   1.000
_cell.angle_alpha   90.00
_cell.angle_beta   90.00
_cell.angle_gamma   90.00
#
_symmetry.space_group_name_H-M   'P 1'
#
loop_
_entity.id
_entity.type
_entity.pdbx_description
1 polymer ?
#
loop_
_entity_poly.entity_id
_entity_poly.type
_entity_poly.pdbx_seq_one_letter_code
_entity_poly.pdbx_strand_id
1 'polypeptide(L)'
;MIKNFIDKLLSKAGSGARKRPANPYGKRVEVPASVHGIDPARVDRRAIDVVRTLQQAGFEAYIVGGAVRDMLLGLKPKDFDVATNATPEQVKGLFRRAFIIGRRFRIVHVVHGRGRENEVIEVSTFRAYLDNAAAEQVAGNEKTSRAALAGMQHAVDSTGRVLRDNVWGPQDEDATRRDFTLNAMYYDPESQILVDYHKGIEDAKKKTLRMIGDPAT
;
A
#
# COMPACT_ATOMS: atom_id res chain seq x y z
N MET A 1 28.41 -36.17 -41.29
CA MET A 1 27.65 -34.99 -41.78
C MET A 1 26.17 -34.95 -41.34
N ILE A 2 25.68 -35.88 -40.51
CA ILE A 2 24.28 -35.89 -40.03
C ILE A 2 24.11 -35.30 -38.60
N LYS A 3 25.17 -35.27 -37.78
CA LYS A 3 25.12 -34.69 -36.42
C LYS A 3 24.84 -33.17 -36.42
N ASN A 4 25.46 -32.42 -37.34
CA ASN A 4 25.29 -30.96 -37.41
C ASN A 4 23.91 -30.51 -37.91
N PHE A 5 23.09 -31.43 -38.45
CA PHE A 5 21.74 -31.13 -38.93
C PHE A 5 20.69 -31.32 -37.83
N ILE A 6 20.89 -32.30 -36.94
CA ILE A 6 20.02 -32.56 -35.79
C ILE A 6 20.17 -31.46 -34.73
N ASP A 7 21.40 -30.99 -34.47
CA ASP A 7 21.64 -29.87 -33.54
C ASP A 7 20.99 -28.56 -34.01
N LYS A 8 20.89 -28.37 -35.34
CA LYS A 8 20.28 -27.18 -35.97
C LYS A 8 18.74 -27.23 -36.02
N LEU A 9 18.15 -28.42 -35.89
CA LEU A 9 16.69 -28.62 -35.79
C LEU A 9 16.23 -28.53 -34.33
N LEU A 10 17.05 -28.98 -33.37
CA LEU A 10 16.76 -28.86 -31.94
C LEU A 10 17.05 -27.45 -31.39
N SER A 11 17.95 -26.67 -31.99
CA SER A 11 18.19 -25.27 -31.58
C SER A 11 17.13 -24.28 -32.08
N LYS A 12 16.16 -24.74 -32.90
CA LYS A 12 15.14 -23.89 -33.54
C LYS A 12 13.73 -24.10 -32.99
N ALA A 13 13.56 -24.98 -31.99
CA ALA A 13 12.41 -24.96 -31.10
C ALA A 13 12.63 -23.82 -30.11
N GLY A 14 12.12 -22.63 -30.45
CA GLY A 14 12.29 -21.42 -29.69
C GLY A 14 12.04 -21.63 -28.21
N SER A 15 13.10 -21.55 -27.42
CA SER A 15 13.01 -20.98 -26.08
C SER A 15 12.64 -19.51 -26.28
N GLY A 16 11.36 -19.26 -26.58
CA GLY A 16 10.71 -18.06 -26.08
C GLY A 16 10.85 -18.17 -24.58
N ALA A 17 11.96 -17.64 -24.05
CA ALA A 17 12.12 -17.43 -22.64
C ALA A 17 10.87 -16.65 -22.26
N ARG A 18 9.90 -17.32 -21.63
CA ARG A 18 8.87 -16.61 -20.86
C ARG A 18 9.71 -15.69 -20.00
N LYS A 19 9.72 -14.39 -20.34
CA LYS A 19 10.29 -13.37 -19.47
C LYS A 19 9.75 -13.75 -18.11
N ARG A 20 10.63 -14.10 -17.15
CA ARG A 20 10.21 -14.27 -15.76
C ARG A 20 9.27 -13.09 -15.52
N PRO A 21 8.01 -13.33 -15.10
CA PRO A 21 7.11 -12.22 -14.86
C PRO A 21 7.89 -11.22 -14.02
N ALA A 22 8.00 -9.99 -14.52
CA ALA A 22 8.68 -8.94 -13.78
C ALA A 22 8.12 -8.99 -12.36
N ASN A 23 8.98 -8.93 -11.33
CA ASN A 23 8.52 -8.96 -9.95
C ASN A 23 7.32 -8.01 -9.83
N PRO A 24 6.10 -8.51 -9.60
CA PRO A 24 4.92 -7.65 -9.64
C PRO A 24 5.02 -6.56 -8.58
N TYR A 25 5.83 -6.81 -7.55
CA TYR A 25 6.03 -5.94 -6.40
C TYR A 25 7.01 -4.77 -6.61
N GLY A 26 7.56 -4.64 -7.82
CA GLY A 26 8.56 -3.61 -8.10
C GLY A 26 9.86 -3.85 -7.33
N LYS A 27 10.61 -2.78 -7.08
CA LYS A 27 11.88 -2.84 -6.34
C LYS A 27 11.93 -1.70 -5.34
N ARG A 28 12.20 -2.02 -4.06
CA ARG A 28 12.43 -1.01 -3.01
C ARG A 28 13.57 -0.07 -3.41
N VAL A 29 13.27 1.21 -3.49
CA VAL A 29 14.27 2.28 -3.60
C VAL A 29 14.07 3.22 -2.42
N GLU A 30 15.13 3.41 -1.65
CA GLU A 30 15.17 4.39 -0.56
C GLU A 30 15.76 5.69 -1.09
N VAL A 31 15.03 6.77 -0.89
CA VAL A 31 15.35 8.08 -1.43
C VAL A 31 15.59 9.02 -0.26
N PRO A 32 16.78 9.62 -0.14
CA PRO A 32 17.12 10.49 0.98
C PRO A 32 16.54 11.90 0.80
N ALA A 33 16.48 12.65 1.90
CA ALA A 33 16.03 14.05 1.96
C ALA A 33 16.62 14.96 0.87
N SER A 34 17.91 14.79 0.57
CA SER A 34 18.61 15.57 -0.45
C SER A 34 18.07 15.36 -1.88
N VAL A 35 17.36 14.26 -2.14
CA VAL A 35 16.84 13.90 -3.46
C VAL A 35 15.34 14.17 -3.58
N HIS A 36 14.56 13.90 -2.53
CA HIS A 36 13.11 14.09 -2.57
C HIS A 36 12.68 15.50 -2.14
N GLY A 37 13.45 16.20 -1.30
CA GLY A 37 13.21 17.61 -0.95
C GLY A 37 11.92 17.89 -0.18
N ILE A 38 11.37 16.89 0.53
CA ILE A 38 10.21 17.09 1.42
C ILE A 38 10.71 17.89 2.62
N ASP A 39 10.05 19.00 2.92
CA ASP A 39 10.29 19.79 4.13
C ASP A 39 9.59 19.13 5.33
N PRO A 40 10.34 18.61 6.33
CA PRO A 40 9.76 17.98 7.51
C PRO A 40 8.84 18.90 8.31
N ALA A 41 9.02 20.22 8.23
CA ALA A 41 8.18 21.19 8.93
C ALA A 41 6.74 21.24 8.38
N ARG A 42 6.50 20.68 7.19
CA ARG A 42 5.16 20.59 6.58
C ARG A 42 4.40 19.34 6.97
N VAL A 43 5.05 18.42 7.68
CA VAL A 43 4.43 17.18 8.15
C VAL A 43 3.63 17.46 9.42
N ASP A 44 2.40 16.96 9.47
CA ASP A 44 1.57 17.13 10.67
C ASP A 44 2.21 16.41 11.88
N ARG A 45 2.38 17.15 12.98
CA ARG A 45 3.00 16.64 14.22
C ARG A 45 2.31 15.39 14.76
N ARG A 46 0.99 15.25 14.55
CA ARG A 46 0.20 14.11 15.00
C ARG A 46 0.53 12.85 14.19
N ALA A 47 0.74 13.01 12.87
CA ALA A 47 1.20 11.91 12.03
C ALA A 47 2.62 11.46 12.44
N ILE A 48 3.51 12.42 12.75
CA ILE A 48 4.84 12.13 13.31
C ILE A 48 4.71 11.35 14.63
N ASP A 49 3.87 11.82 15.56
CA ASP A 49 3.67 11.18 16.85
C ASP A 49 3.12 9.74 16.72
N VAL A 50 2.20 9.51 15.77
CA VAL A 50 1.68 8.17 15.46
C VAL A 50 2.78 7.26 14.91
N VAL A 51 3.54 7.73 13.91
CA VAL A 51 4.66 6.95 13.33
C VAL A 51 5.69 6.61 14.40
N ARG A 52 6.12 7.61 15.18
CA ARG A 52 7.09 7.42 16.27
C ARG A 52 6.59 6.41 17.29
N THR A 53 5.33 6.48 17.71
CA THR A 53 4.76 5.55 18.69
C THR A 53 4.77 4.11 18.19
N LEU A 54 4.42 3.91 16.92
CA LEU A 54 4.45 2.58 16.29
C LEU A 54 5.89 2.06 16.17
N GLN A 55 6.82 2.90 15.72
CA GLN A 55 8.24 2.53 15.59
C GLN A 55 8.89 2.21 16.94
N GLN A 56 8.59 2.98 17.99
CA GLN A 56 9.05 2.68 19.35
C GLN A 56 8.51 1.35 19.90
N ALA A 57 7.33 0.93 19.44
CA ALA A 57 6.76 -0.38 19.74
C ALA A 57 7.31 -1.52 18.86
N GLY A 58 8.27 -1.23 17.97
CA GLY A 58 8.93 -2.21 17.12
C GLY A 58 8.24 -2.48 15.78
N PHE A 59 7.27 -1.65 15.39
CA PHE A 59 6.57 -1.76 14.12
C PHE A 59 7.18 -0.86 13.05
N GLU A 60 6.99 -1.24 11.79
CA GLU A 60 7.24 -0.33 10.68
C GLU A 60 6.06 0.64 10.56
N ALA A 61 6.32 1.93 10.36
CA ALA A 61 5.26 2.92 10.15
C ALA A 61 5.75 4.07 9.27
N TYR A 62 4.89 4.52 8.37
CA TYR A 62 5.20 5.52 7.35
C TYR A 62 4.00 6.40 7.05
N ILE A 63 4.24 7.66 6.71
CA ILE A 63 3.25 8.54 6.09
C ILE A 63 3.09 8.14 4.62
N VAL A 64 1.87 8.05 4.12
CA VAL A 64 1.59 7.53 2.77
C VAL A 64 0.60 8.38 1.98
N GLY A 65 0.38 8.00 0.72
CA GLY A 65 -0.75 8.46 -0.07
C GLY A 65 -0.67 9.92 -0.51
N GLY A 66 -1.81 10.61 -0.46
CA GLY A 66 -1.95 11.97 -0.99
C GLY A 66 -1.02 12.98 -0.31
N ALA A 67 -0.76 12.83 0.98
CA ALA A 67 0.12 13.72 1.72
C ALA A 67 1.55 13.74 1.16
N VAL A 68 2.11 12.55 0.92
CA VAL A 68 3.47 12.40 0.37
C VAL A 68 3.56 13.03 -1.02
N ARG A 69 2.60 12.69 -1.90
CA ARG A 69 2.49 13.29 -3.24
C ARG A 69 2.43 14.81 -3.18
N ASP A 70 1.54 15.35 -2.34
CA ASP A 70 1.30 16.79 -2.26
C ASP A 70 2.55 17.51 -1.76
N MET A 71 3.23 16.97 -0.75
CA MET A 71 4.50 17.53 -0.26
C MET A 71 5.60 17.51 -1.32
N LEU A 72 5.73 16.42 -2.10
CA LEU A 72 6.70 16.33 -3.21
C LEU A 72 6.43 17.37 -4.31
N LEU A 73 5.17 17.74 -4.51
CA LEU A 73 4.77 18.77 -5.47
C LEU A 73 4.82 20.19 -4.88
N GLY A 74 5.27 20.36 -3.64
CA GLY A 74 5.29 21.65 -2.94
C GLY A 74 3.91 22.14 -2.50
N LEU A 75 2.88 21.31 -2.60
CA LEU A 75 1.52 21.60 -2.17
C LEU A 75 1.34 21.34 -0.67
N LYS A 76 0.26 21.89 -0.10
CA LYS A 76 -0.13 21.61 1.29
C LYS A 76 -1.04 20.37 1.31
N PRO A 77 -0.69 19.30 2.06
CA PRO A 77 -1.56 18.15 2.25
C PRO A 77 -2.91 18.53 2.87
N LYS A 78 -3.98 17.80 2.51
CA LYS A 78 -5.32 17.96 3.08
C LYS A 78 -5.50 17.15 4.35
N ASP A 79 -4.99 15.93 4.32
CA ASP A 79 -5.03 14.89 5.34
C ASP A 79 -3.67 14.20 5.41
N PHE A 80 -3.44 13.43 6.48
CA PHE A 80 -2.26 12.62 6.67
C PHE A 80 -2.67 11.22 7.11
N ASP A 81 -2.26 10.23 6.31
CA ASP A 81 -2.49 8.82 6.57
C ASP A 81 -1.18 8.13 6.92
N VAL A 82 -1.25 7.15 7.82
CA VAL A 82 -0.13 6.30 8.22
C VAL A 82 -0.39 4.86 7.77
N ALA A 83 0.63 4.22 7.21
CA ALA A 83 0.63 2.79 6.93
C ALA A 83 1.65 2.07 7.81
N THR A 84 1.31 0.87 8.29
CA THR A 84 2.14 0.10 9.23
C THR A 84 2.02 -1.41 9.03
N ASN A 85 3.01 -2.18 9.48
CA ASN A 85 2.88 -3.64 9.58
C ASN A 85 2.11 -4.11 10.84
N ALA A 86 1.78 -3.20 11.77
CA ALA A 86 0.94 -3.52 12.93
C ALA A 86 -0.51 -3.81 12.51
N THR A 87 -1.09 -4.89 13.02
CA THR A 87 -2.52 -5.21 12.82
C THR A 87 -3.42 -4.15 13.48
N PRO A 88 -4.68 -4.00 13.06
CA PRO A 88 -5.58 -2.98 13.63
C PRO A 88 -5.74 -3.08 15.16
N GLU A 89 -5.75 -4.31 15.69
CA GLU A 89 -5.78 -4.59 17.13
C GLU A 89 -4.50 -4.12 17.84
N GLN A 90 -3.33 -4.37 17.25
CA GLN A 90 -2.05 -3.92 17.79
C GLN A 90 -1.96 -2.40 17.79
N VAL A 91 -2.33 -1.74 16.69
CA VAL A 91 -2.41 -0.27 16.63
C VAL A 91 -3.35 0.24 17.72
N LYS A 92 -4.58 -0.29 17.82
CA LYS A 92 -5.53 0.11 18.85
C LYS A 92 -4.97 -0.08 20.28
N GLY A 93 -4.18 -1.13 20.51
CA GLY A 93 -3.54 -1.39 21.79
C GLY A 93 -2.52 -0.33 22.23
N LEU A 94 -1.88 0.35 21.27
CA LEU A 94 -0.88 1.38 21.54
C LEU A 94 -1.48 2.77 21.82
N PHE A 95 -2.71 3.03 21.37
CA PHE A 95 -3.33 4.34 21.46
C PHE A 95 -4.60 4.31 22.29
N ARG A 96 -4.61 5.05 23.40
CA ARG A 96 -5.77 5.15 24.32
C ARG A 96 -7.07 5.60 23.62
N ARG A 97 -6.97 6.46 22.61
CA ARG A 97 -8.10 6.97 21.82
C ARG A 97 -7.98 6.54 20.36
N ALA A 98 -8.09 5.25 20.13
CA ALA A 98 -8.12 4.66 18.80
C ALA A 98 -9.38 3.81 18.57
N PHE A 99 -9.96 3.94 17.38
CA PHE A 99 -11.15 3.22 16.97
C PHE A 99 -10.91 2.47 15.68
N ILE A 100 -11.20 1.17 15.65
CA ILE A 100 -11.21 0.42 14.40
C ILE A 100 -12.53 0.72 13.69
N ILE A 101 -12.43 1.35 12.53
CA ILE A 101 -13.55 1.76 11.70
C ILE A 101 -13.67 0.83 10.49
N GLY A 102 -14.92 0.54 10.13
CA GLY A 102 -15.25 -0.30 8.99
C GLY A 102 -15.04 -1.80 9.26
N ARG A 103 -15.79 -2.61 8.51
CA ARG A 103 -15.67 -4.08 8.52
C ARG A 103 -14.89 -4.62 7.32
N ARG A 104 -15.01 -3.92 6.18
CA ARG A 104 -14.38 -4.27 4.91
C ARG A 104 -12.87 -4.07 4.95
N PHE A 105 -12.44 -2.84 5.22
CA PHE A 105 -11.03 -2.46 5.21
C PHE A 105 -10.43 -2.43 6.61
N ARG A 106 -11.17 -2.20 7.70
CA ARG A 106 -10.63 -2.11 9.07
C ARG A 106 -9.45 -1.12 9.17
N ILE A 107 -9.77 0.16 9.16
CA ILE A 107 -8.81 1.26 9.34
C ILE A 107 -8.87 1.71 10.80
N VAL A 108 -7.74 2.12 11.39
CA VAL A 108 -7.71 2.62 12.76
C VAL A 108 -7.67 4.15 12.77
N HIS A 109 -8.66 4.77 13.40
CA HIS A 109 -8.73 6.21 13.58
C HIS A 109 -8.09 6.56 14.91
N VAL A 110 -6.90 7.17 14.88
CA VAL A 110 -6.20 7.67 16.08
C VAL A 110 -6.57 9.13 16.33
N VAL A 111 -7.27 9.38 17.43
CA VAL A 111 -7.90 10.68 17.69
C VAL A 111 -7.02 11.57 18.59
N HIS A 112 -6.69 12.75 18.07
CA HIS A 112 -5.93 13.80 18.77
C HIS A 112 -6.85 14.96 19.20
N GLY A 113 -6.41 15.75 20.19
CA GLY A 113 -7.16 16.90 20.73
C GLY A 113 -8.13 16.55 21.87
N ARG A 114 -8.85 17.53 22.41
CA ARG A 114 -9.91 17.33 23.43
C ARG A 114 -11.14 18.15 23.03
N GLY A 115 -12.34 17.65 23.33
CA GLY A 115 -13.59 18.38 23.08
C GLY A 115 -14.21 18.11 21.71
N ARG A 116 -14.81 19.14 21.10
CA ARG A 116 -15.52 19.04 19.80
C ARG A 116 -14.60 19.11 18.58
N GLU A 117 -13.39 19.66 18.74
CA GLU A 117 -12.35 19.66 17.73
C GLU A 117 -11.48 18.43 17.92
N ASN A 118 -11.92 17.33 17.31
CA ASN A 118 -11.12 16.12 17.20
C ASN A 118 -10.56 16.06 15.79
N GLU A 119 -9.25 15.85 15.69
CA GLU A 119 -8.64 15.49 14.41
C GLU A 119 -8.18 14.05 14.49
N VAL A 120 -8.17 13.41 13.34
CA VAL A 120 -7.96 11.98 13.21
C VAL A 120 -6.80 11.75 12.27
N ILE A 121 -5.88 10.88 12.70
CA ILE A 121 -4.92 10.25 11.80
C ILE A 121 -5.44 8.85 11.49
N GLU A 122 -5.63 8.56 10.21
CA GLU A 122 -5.99 7.22 9.76
C GLU A 122 -4.73 6.36 9.72
N VAL A 123 -4.82 5.17 10.30
CA VAL A 123 -3.74 4.19 10.36
C VAL A 123 -4.22 2.90 9.72
N SER A 124 -3.55 2.50 8.64
CA SER A 124 -3.87 1.30 7.87
C SER A 124 -2.76 0.27 7.96
N THR A 125 -3.12 -0.98 8.20
CA THR A 125 -2.16 -2.09 8.10
C THR A 125 -1.86 -2.40 6.64
N PHE A 126 -0.58 -2.68 6.33
CA PHE A 126 -0.14 -3.16 5.02
C PHE A 126 -0.96 -4.37 4.57
N ARG A 127 -1.38 -4.34 3.30
CA ARG A 127 -2.22 -5.37 2.72
C ARG A 127 -1.42 -6.34 1.87
N ALA A 128 -1.76 -7.62 1.99
CA ALA A 128 -1.23 -8.63 1.08
C ALA A 128 -1.82 -8.46 -0.33
N TYR A 129 -0.97 -8.64 -1.34
CA TYR A 129 -1.33 -8.67 -2.75
C TYR A 129 -1.93 -10.04 -3.05
N LEU A 130 -3.25 -10.08 -3.08
CA LEU A 130 -4.01 -11.23 -3.53
C LEU A 130 -4.49 -10.96 -4.95
N ASP A 131 -4.29 -11.91 -5.84
CA ASP A 131 -4.98 -11.91 -7.12
C ASP A 131 -6.49 -11.95 -6.84
N ASN A 132 -7.28 -11.11 -7.50
CA ASN A 132 -8.74 -11.15 -7.39
C ASN A 132 -9.30 -12.54 -7.75
N ALA A 133 -8.59 -13.31 -8.59
CA ALA A 133 -8.92 -14.71 -8.88
C ALA A 133 -8.78 -15.64 -7.66
N ALA A 134 -7.95 -15.27 -6.68
CA ALA A 134 -7.76 -16.03 -5.44
C ALA A 134 -8.75 -15.64 -4.33
N ALA A 135 -9.63 -14.65 -4.56
CA ALA A 135 -10.63 -14.22 -3.60
C ALA A 135 -11.83 -15.16 -3.54
N GLU A 136 -12.33 -15.43 -2.34
CA GLU A 136 -13.60 -16.15 -2.18
C GLU A 136 -14.76 -15.32 -2.73
N GLN A 137 -15.44 -15.84 -3.75
CA GLN A 137 -16.63 -15.21 -4.30
C GLN A 137 -17.84 -15.48 -3.41
N VAL A 138 -18.52 -14.40 -3.01
CA VAL A 138 -19.74 -14.46 -2.21
C VAL A 138 -20.91 -13.93 -3.03
N ALA A 139 -22.01 -14.68 -3.07
CA ALA A 139 -23.24 -14.20 -3.68
C ALA A 139 -23.85 -13.08 -2.82
N GLY A 140 -24.11 -11.91 -3.43
CA GLY A 140 -24.70 -10.75 -2.76
C GLY A 140 -23.67 -9.75 -2.18
N ASN A 141 -24.15 -8.75 -1.45
CA ASN A 141 -23.32 -7.66 -0.89
C ASN A 141 -23.10 -7.79 0.63
N GLU A 142 -22.34 -6.85 1.22
CA GLU A 142 -22.04 -6.84 2.67
C GLU A 142 -23.28 -6.92 3.58
N LYS A 143 -24.43 -6.37 3.16
CA LYS A 143 -25.67 -6.37 3.96
C LYS A 143 -26.40 -7.71 3.84
N THR A 144 -26.48 -8.26 2.64
CA THR A 144 -27.22 -9.50 2.37
C THR A 144 -26.47 -10.75 2.82
N SER A 145 -25.14 -10.69 2.86
CA SER A 145 -24.28 -11.86 3.05
C SER A 145 -23.51 -11.82 4.37
N ARG A 146 -24.02 -11.09 5.37
CA ARG A 146 -23.34 -10.80 6.64
C ARG A 146 -22.89 -12.06 7.40
N ALA A 147 -23.70 -13.12 7.38
CA ALA A 147 -23.37 -14.41 8.00
C ALA A 147 -22.33 -15.18 7.19
N ALA A 148 -22.46 -15.24 5.87
CA ALA A 148 -21.48 -15.89 4.99
C ALA A 148 -20.10 -15.22 5.05
N LEU A 149 -20.08 -13.89 5.22
CA LEU A 149 -18.85 -13.14 5.41
C LEU A 149 -18.23 -13.41 6.80
N ALA A 150 -18.95 -13.91 7.81
CA ALA A 150 -18.38 -14.14 9.13
C ALA A 150 -17.24 -15.17 9.06
N GLY A 151 -16.03 -14.78 9.44
CA GLY A 151 -14.81 -15.61 9.31
C GLY A 151 -13.96 -15.33 8.06
N MET A 152 -14.54 -14.77 6.99
CA MET A 152 -13.79 -14.43 5.78
C MET A 152 -12.87 -13.22 6.00
N GLN A 153 -11.62 -13.35 5.55
CA GLN A 153 -10.62 -12.28 5.57
C GLN A 153 -10.58 -11.52 4.24
N HIS A 154 -10.66 -12.23 3.11
CA HIS A 154 -10.75 -11.65 1.78
C HIS A 154 -11.97 -12.21 1.04
N ALA A 155 -12.83 -11.34 0.52
CA ALA A 155 -14.06 -11.74 -0.16
C ALA A 155 -14.47 -10.69 -1.19
N VAL A 156 -14.99 -11.14 -2.33
CA VAL A 156 -15.52 -10.29 -3.42
C VAL A 156 -16.95 -10.70 -3.76
N ASP A 157 -17.76 -9.78 -4.28
CA ASP A 157 -19.07 -10.12 -4.83
C ASP A 157 -18.96 -10.66 -6.28
N SER A 158 -20.10 -11.04 -6.85
CA SER A 158 -20.18 -11.56 -8.22
C SER A 158 -19.79 -10.55 -9.30
N THR A 159 -19.68 -9.26 -8.96
CA THR A 159 -19.21 -8.19 -9.87
C THR A 159 -17.73 -7.89 -9.68
N GLY A 160 -17.03 -8.63 -8.82
CA GLY A 160 -15.62 -8.41 -8.48
C GLY A 160 -15.39 -7.28 -7.48
N ARG A 161 -16.45 -6.69 -6.91
CA ARG A 161 -16.30 -5.67 -5.88
C ARG A 161 -15.83 -6.34 -4.59
N VAL A 162 -14.73 -5.83 -4.05
CA VAL A 162 -14.23 -6.29 -2.74
C VAL A 162 -15.29 -6.03 -1.66
N LEU A 163 -15.60 -7.05 -0.88
CA LEU A 163 -16.50 -7.01 0.29
C LEU A 163 -15.71 -7.08 1.60
N ARG A 164 -14.53 -7.73 1.59
CA ARG A 164 -13.58 -7.76 2.70
C ARG A 164 -12.16 -7.89 2.20
N ASP A 165 -11.25 -7.31 2.96
CA ASP A 165 -9.87 -7.17 2.51
C ASP A 165 -8.85 -7.17 3.64
N ASN A 166 -9.07 -7.98 4.66
CA ASN A 166 -8.28 -7.99 5.90
C ASN A 166 -7.19 -9.05 5.87
N VAL A 167 -6.46 -9.14 4.75
CA VAL A 167 -5.29 -10.00 4.62
C VAL A 167 -4.06 -9.10 4.63
N TRP A 168 -3.18 -9.37 5.59
CA TRP A 168 -2.02 -8.55 5.91
C TRP A 168 -0.79 -9.08 5.20
N GLY A 169 0.06 -8.18 4.71
CA GLY A 169 1.24 -8.53 3.95
C GLY A 169 2.39 -7.54 4.14
N PRO A 170 3.53 -7.79 3.49
CA PRO A 170 4.66 -6.87 3.49
C PRO A 170 4.35 -5.57 2.74
N GLN A 171 5.22 -4.56 2.93
CA GLN A 171 5.04 -3.23 2.36
C GLN A 171 5.05 -3.21 0.81
N ASP A 172 5.83 -4.07 0.17
CA ASP A 172 5.93 -4.16 -1.29
C ASP A 172 4.64 -4.69 -1.92
N GLU A 173 4.01 -5.66 -1.28
CA GLU A 173 2.66 -6.10 -1.62
C GLU A 173 1.63 -4.97 -1.46
N ASP A 174 1.65 -4.23 -0.34
CA ASP A 174 0.76 -3.07 -0.14
C ASP A 174 0.94 -2.01 -1.22
N ALA A 175 2.20 -1.74 -1.61
CA ALA A 175 2.53 -0.76 -2.65
C ALA A 175 1.92 -1.13 -4.00
N THR A 176 1.95 -2.43 -4.32
CA THR A 176 1.48 -2.99 -5.60
C THR A 176 -0.03 -2.91 -5.76
N ARG A 177 -0.74 -2.91 -4.63
CA ARG A 177 -2.21 -2.85 -4.60
C ARG A 177 -2.79 -1.46 -4.80
N ARG A 178 -1.95 -0.42 -4.77
CA ARG A 178 -2.38 0.96 -4.91
C ARG A 178 -2.61 1.28 -6.38
N ASP A 179 -3.54 2.19 -6.65
CA ASP A 179 -3.96 2.46 -8.03
C ASP A 179 -2.87 3.14 -8.85
N PHE A 180 -2.12 4.08 -8.26
CA PHE A 180 -1.18 4.94 -8.97
C PHE A 180 0.19 5.03 -8.31
N THR A 181 1.25 5.10 -9.12
CA THR A 181 2.66 5.16 -8.68
C THR A 181 2.92 6.29 -7.68
N LEU A 182 2.38 7.48 -7.97
CA LEU A 182 2.50 8.67 -7.12
C LEU A 182 1.78 8.59 -5.77
N ASN A 183 0.87 7.63 -5.56
CA ASN A 183 0.20 7.40 -4.28
C ASN A 183 0.78 6.18 -3.53
N ALA A 184 1.81 5.53 -4.08
CA ALA A 184 2.45 4.31 -3.58
C ALA A 184 3.87 4.53 -3.03
N MET A 185 4.06 5.68 -2.38
CA MET A 185 5.31 6.04 -1.70
C MET A 185 5.10 6.11 -0.19
N TYR A 186 6.14 5.79 0.56
CA TYR A 186 6.12 5.66 2.02
C TYR A 186 7.21 6.53 2.62
N TYR A 187 6.81 7.61 3.31
CA TYR A 187 7.74 8.55 3.92
C TYR A 187 7.89 8.28 5.41
N ASP A 188 9.12 8.08 5.88
CA ASP A 188 9.44 8.03 7.30
C ASP A 188 9.88 9.42 7.80
N PRO A 189 9.08 10.12 8.62
CA PRO A 189 9.45 11.42 9.15
C PRO A 189 10.61 11.41 10.15
N GLU A 190 10.92 10.28 10.78
CA GLU A 190 12.02 10.19 11.77
C GLU A 190 13.38 10.07 11.06
N SER A 191 13.50 9.17 10.07
CA SER A 191 14.73 9.01 9.27
C SER A 191 14.81 9.95 8.05
N GLN A 192 13.70 10.58 7.67
CA GLN A 192 13.55 11.38 6.44
C GLN A 192 13.90 10.58 5.18
N ILE A 193 13.61 9.28 5.20
CA ILE A 193 13.72 8.40 4.04
C ILE A 193 12.35 8.25 3.40
N LEU A 194 12.32 8.38 2.07
CA LEU A 194 11.16 8.09 1.23
C LEU A 194 11.39 6.77 0.50
N VAL A 195 10.51 5.80 0.71
CA VAL A 195 10.53 4.51 0.01
C VAL A 195 9.61 4.56 -1.21
N ASP A 196 10.14 4.17 -2.36
CA ASP A 196 9.43 4.12 -3.65
C ASP A 196 9.68 2.78 -4.35
N TYR A 197 8.61 2.04 -4.65
CA TYR A 197 8.67 0.73 -5.33
C TYR A 197 8.39 0.82 -6.83
N HIS A 198 7.64 1.85 -7.25
CA HIS A 198 7.01 1.92 -8.57
C HIS A 198 7.37 3.20 -9.35
N LYS A 199 8.46 3.87 -8.96
CA LYS A 199 8.98 5.10 -9.59
C LYS A 199 8.01 6.29 -9.46
N GLY A 200 7.27 6.34 -8.37
CA GLY A 200 6.37 7.43 -8.03
C GLY A 200 7.06 8.79 -8.00
N ILE A 201 8.33 8.87 -7.58
CA ILE A 201 9.08 10.14 -7.58
C ILE A 201 9.34 10.64 -9.00
N GLU A 202 9.72 9.74 -9.91
CA GLU A 202 9.94 10.11 -11.32
C GLU A 202 8.64 10.60 -11.96
N ASP A 203 7.55 9.87 -11.73
CA ASP A 203 6.23 10.22 -12.26
C ASP A 203 5.72 11.54 -11.65
N ALA A 204 5.94 11.80 -10.35
CA ALA A 204 5.61 13.06 -9.71
C ALA A 204 6.37 14.25 -10.33
N LYS A 205 7.69 14.10 -10.55
CA LYS A 205 8.52 15.13 -11.22
C LYS A 205 8.05 15.41 -12.65
N LYS A 206 7.63 14.37 -13.37
CA LYS A 206 7.08 14.46 -14.73
C LYS A 206 5.59 14.85 -14.77
N LYS A 207 4.94 15.04 -13.61
CA LYS A 207 3.49 15.28 -13.48
C LYS A 207 2.66 14.25 -14.25
N THR A 208 3.08 12.99 -14.19
CA THR A 208 2.48 11.87 -14.92
C THR A 208 1.64 11.04 -13.95
N LEU A 209 0.37 10.82 -14.28
CA LEU A 209 -0.48 9.85 -13.58
C LEU A 209 -0.30 8.48 -14.24
N ARG A 210 0.31 7.53 -13.54
CA ARG A 210 0.57 6.18 -14.02
C ARG A 210 -0.06 5.14 -13.11
N MET A 211 -0.84 4.23 -13.69
CA MET A 211 -1.40 3.10 -12.95
C MET A 211 -0.31 2.08 -12.61
N ILE A 212 -0.41 1.47 -11.44
CA ILE A 212 0.42 0.32 -11.06
C ILE A 212 -0.21 -0.94 -11.66
N GLY A 213 0.62 -1.83 -12.20
CA GLY A 213 0.17 -3.01 -12.91
C GLY A 213 -0.28 -2.72 -14.35
N ASP A 214 -0.99 -3.67 -14.94
CA ASP A 214 -1.59 -3.53 -16.26
C ASP A 214 -3.05 -3.04 -16.12
N PRO A 215 -3.41 -1.85 -16.64
CA PRO A 215 -4.77 -1.35 -16.54
C PRO A 215 -5.78 -2.13 -17.42
N ALA A 216 -5.31 -3.01 -18.32
CA ALA A 216 -6.17 -3.78 -19.22
C ALA A 216 -6.61 -5.15 -18.66
N THR A 217 -6.10 -5.54 -17.48
CA THR A 217 -6.45 -6.78 -16.76
C THR A 217 -7.33 -6.50 -15.57
#